data_AF-A0A034WGX5-F1
#
_entry.id   AF-A0A034WGX5-F1
#
_cell.length_a   1.000
_cell.length_b   1.000
_cell.length_c   1.000
_cell.angle_alpha   90.00
_cell.angle_beta   90.00
_cell.angle_gamma   90.00
#
_symmetry.space_group_name_H-M   'P 1'
#
loop_
_entity.id
_entity.type
_entity.pdbx_description
1 polymer ?
#
loop_
_entity_poly.entity_id
_entity_poly.type
_entity_poly.pdbx_seq_one_letter_code
_entity_poly.pdbx_strand_id
1 'polypeptide(L)'
;LRSIKPEDILLAADDLKLWGEQPLVVFRPNVENDTWPGAFLTKDPLDPFIPFGTNTDIPWFIGNAPAKGEGTVIALRLASNKSLQDELNEDFSQRLSITLGLSGTCDTEAVIDSLVTEYMDGKHELNNDTLNGFLELCGDRYFIHPTYRVLKYNVNSSRSDLRRIIHFDYRGPYSYTPYFTNSSQDFG
;
A
#
# COMPACT_ATOMS: atom_id res chain seq x y z
N LEU A 1 -0.02 -24.59 15.71
CA LEU A 1 -0.93 -24.31 14.57
C LEU A 1 -1.41 -25.56 13.83
N ARG A 2 -0.56 -26.57 13.56
CA ARG A 2 -0.96 -27.76 12.77
C ARG A 2 -2.14 -28.60 13.32
N SER A 3 -2.51 -28.42 14.58
CA SER A 3 -3.66 -29.07 15.23
C SER A 3 -4.90 -28.18 15.35
N ILE A 4 -4.82 -26.93 14.87
CA ILE A 4 -5.90 -25.95 14.92
C ILE A 4 -6.66 -26.01 13.59
N LYS A 5 -7.97 -25.78 13.63
CA LYS A 5 -8.78 -25.77 12.40
C LYS A 5 -8.36 -24.58 11.52
N PRO A 6 -8.26 -24.75 10.19
CA PRO A 6 -7.86 -23.68 9.29
C PRO A 6 -8.71 -22.42 9.41
N GLU A 7 -10.01 -22.58 9.66
CA GLU A 7 -10.96 -21.47 9.81
C GLU A 7 -10.63 -20.60 11.02
N ASP A 8 -10.24 -21.23 12.14
CA ASP A 8 -9.85 -20.51 13.36
C ASP A 8 -8.57 -19.69 13.11
N ILE A 9 -7.63 -20.22 12.32
CA ILE A 9 -6.39 -19.52 11.95
C ILE A 9 -6.70 -18.33 11.02
N LEU A 10 -7.62 -18.51 10.07
CA LEU A 10 -8.03 -17.45 9.16
C LEU A 10 -8.68 -16.29 9.90
N LEU A 11 -9.60 -16.58 10.82
CA LEU A 11 -10.29 -15.56 11.61
C LEU A 11 -9.34 -14.82 12.57
N ALA A 12 -8.35 -15.51 13.13
CA ALA A 12 -7.34 -14.89 14.00
C ALA A 12 -6.43 -13.87 13.28
N ALA A 13 -6.46 -13.80 11.94
CA ALA A 13 -5.71 -12.80 11.19
C ALA A 13 -6.20 -11.36 11.49
N ASP A 14 -7.48 -11.20 11.82
CA ASP A 14 -8.06 -9.90 12.15
C ASP A 14 -7.59 -9.41 13.54
N ASP A 15 -7.24 -10.33 14.45
CA ASP A 15 -6.67 -9.99 15.76
C ASP A 15 -5.25 -9.41 15.65
N LEU A 16 -4.61 -9.52 14.49
CA LEU A 16 -3.29 -8.95 14.19
C LEU A 16 -3.37 -7.53 13.61
N LYS A 17 -4.57 -6.99 13.42
CA LYS A 17 -4.79 -5.61 12.99
C LYS A 17 -4.57 -4.66 14.17
N LEU A 18 -3.90 -3.54 13.90
CA LEU A 18 -3.58 -2.52 14.90
C LEU A 18 -4.71 -1.50 15.03
N TRP A 19 -5.36 -1.15 13.92
CA TRP A 19 -6.46 -0.19 13.90
C TRP A 19 -7.30 -0.35 12.63
N GLY A 20 -8.62 -0.50 12.80
CA GLY A 20 -9.52 -0.78 11.70
C GLY A 20 -9.06 -2.00 10.89
N GLU A 21 -8.87 -1.83 9.59
CA GLU A 21 -8.37 -2.90 8.69
C GLU A 21 -6.84 -2.94 8.59
N GLN A 22 -6.14 -2.06 9.29
CA GLN A 22 -4.70 -1.85 9.12
C GLN A 22 -3.87 -2.69 10.11
N PRO A 23 -2.76 -3.30 9.67
CA PRO A 23 -2.27 -3.30 8.29
C PRO A 23 -3.11 -4.20 7.37
N LEU A 24 -3.40 -3.74 6.14
CA LEU A 24 -4.24 -4.49 5.19
C LEU A 24 -3.75 -5.94 4.94
N VAL A 25 -2.44 -6.13 4.90
CA VAL A 25 -1.80 -7.45 4.76
C VAL A 25 -0.93 -7.74 6.00
N VAL A 26 -1.33 -8.76 6.78
CA VAL A 26 -0.67 -9.21 8.00
C VAL A 26 0.41 -10.27 7.74
N PHE A 27 0.13 -11.25 6.88
CA PHE A 27 1.12 -12.25 6.47
C PHE A 27 1.71 -11.89 5.09
N ARG A 28 3.02 -11.62 5.05
CA ARG A 28 3.73 -11.16 3.86
C ARG A 28 4.83 -12.15 3.45
N PRO A 29 5.29 -12.15 2.19
CA PRO A 29 6.54 -12.80 1.83
C PRO A 29 7.68 -12.33 2.74
N ASN A 30 8.54 -13.27 3.16
CA ASN A 30 9.66 -13.00 4.04
C ASN A 30 10.94 -13.60 3.44
N VAL A 31 12.09 -13.09 3.88
CA VAL A 31 13.37 -13.70 3.56
C VAL A 31 13.50 -15.02 4.32
N GLU A 32 13.66 -16.10 3.57
CA GLU A 32 13.78 -17.47 4.05
C GLU A 32 15.24 -17.86 4.28
N ASN A 33 15.45 -18.86 5.12
CA ASN A 33 16.77 -19.45 5.31
C ASN A 33 17.16 -20.24 4.05
N ASP A 34 18.33 -19.97 3.48
CA ASP A 34 18.82 -20.58 2.25
C ASP A 34 19.13 -22.08 2.37
N THR A 35 19.25 -22.59 3.61
CA THR A 35 19.41 -24.02 3.88
C THR A 35 18.09 -24.81 3.84
N TRP A 36 16.94 -24.14 3.80
CA TRP A 36 15.65 -24.82 3.78
C TRP A 36 15.38 -25.45 2.41
N PRO A 37 14.97 -26.73 2.35
CA PRO A 37 14.59 -27.37 1.09
C PRO A 37 13.44 -26.61 0.43
N GLY A 38 13.68 -26.09 -0.78
CA GLY A 38 12.68 -25.37 -1.56
C GLY A 38 12.47 -23.90 -1.15
N ALA A 39 13.40 -23.29 -0.42
CA ALA A 39 13.36 -21.85 -0.14
C ALA A 39 13.21 -21.03 -1.44
N PHE A 40 12.26 -20.11 -1.45
CA PHE A 40 11.88 -19.31 -2.61
C PHE A 40 12.56 -17.94 -2.61
N LEU A 41 12.46 -17.19 -1.51
CA LEU A 41 13.04 -15.84 -1.38
C LEU A 41 14.13 -15.86 -0.30
N THR A 42 15.40 -16.10 -0.67
CA THR A 42 16.50 -16.24 0.30
C THR A 42 17.33 -14.98 0.51
N LYS A 43 17.03 -13.89 -0.21
CA LYS A 43 17.72 -12.61 -0.12
C LYS A 43 16.71 -11.47 -0.10
N ASP A 44 17.08 -10.37 0.56
CA ASP A 44 16.28 -9.15 0.50
C ASP A 44 16.18 -8.70 -0.96
N PRO A 45 14.96 -8.48 -1.48
CA PRO A 45 14.78 -8.01 -2.84
C PRO A 45 15.41 -6.64 -3.13
N LEU A 46 15.82 -5.91 -2.10
CA LEU A 46 16.44 -4.59 -2.17
C LEU A 46 17.98 -4.62 -2.17
N ASP A 47 18.63 -5.73 -1.79
CA ASP A 47 20.11 -5.78 -1.64
C ASP A 47 20.80 -7.10 -2.07
N PRO A 48 21.56 -7.10 -3.19
CA PRO A 48 21.45 -6.14 -4.27
C PRO A 48 20.06 -6.32 -4.91
N PHE A 49 19.43 -5.18 -5.26
CA PHE A 49 18.11 -5.13 -5.90
C PHE A 49 17.95 -6.28 -6.90
N ILE A 50 16.91 -7.12 -6.71
CA ILE A 50 16.77 -8.39 -7.44
C ILE A 50 17.09 -8.14 -8.91
N PRO A 51 18.13 -8.78 -9.47
CA PRO A 51 18.23 -8.86 -10.92
C PRO A 51 17.03 -9.69 -11.34
N PHE A 52 15.98 -9.03 -11.84
CA PHE A 52 14.88 -9.73 -12.48
C PHE A 52 15.48 -10.73 -13.46
N GLY A 53 15.19 -12.01 -13.30
CA GLY A 53 15.87 -13.04 -14.09
C GLY A 53 17.35 -13.16 -13.77
N THR A 54 17.64 -13.96 -12.74
CA THR A 54 19.01 -14.42 -12.43
C THR A 54 19.68 -15.17 -13.59
N ASN A 55 18.97 -15.45 -14.70
CA ASN A 55 19.53 -15.96 -15.96
C ASN A 55 18.78 -15.52 -17.25
N THR A 56 17.66 -14.78 -17.18
CA THR A 56 16.88 -14.44 -18.38
C THR A 56 16.10 -13.14 -18.22
N ASP A 57 16.41 -12.17 -19.08
CA ASP A 57 15.66 -10.93 -19.23
C ASP A 57 14.27 -11.23 -19.83
N ILE A 58 13.25 -11.38 -18.97
CA ILE A 58 11.87 -11.61 -19.39
C ILE A 58 11.22 -10.26 -19.70
N PRO A 59 10.69 -10.05 -20.92
CA PRO A 59 9.94 -8.86 -21.25
C PRO A 59 8.77 -8.60 -20.27
N TRP A 60 8.68 -7.38 -19.74
CA TRP A 60 7.61 -7.03 -18.80
C TRP A 60 6.98 -5.66 -19.08
N PHE A 61 5.76 -5.50 -18.57
CA PHE A 61 5.03 -4.25 -18.51
C PHE A 61 4.75 -3.92 -17.05
N ILE A 62 4.62 -2.65 -16.74
CA ILE A 62 4.16 -2.18 -15.43
C ILE A 62 3.19 -1.04 -15.61
N GLY A 63 2.27 -0.87 -14.69
CA GLY A 63 1.36 0.25 -14.73
C GLY A 63 0.60 0.41 -13.44
N ASN A 64 -0.03 1.58 -13.35
CA ASN A 64 -0.84 2.00 -12.22
C ASN A 64 -2.06 2.76 -12.71
N ALA A 65 -3.10 2.77 -11.88
CA ALA A 65 -4.11 3.82 -11.92
C ALA A 65 -3.54 5.13 -11.35
N PRO A 66 -4.24 6.28 -11.46
CA PRO A 66 -3.85 7.49 -10.74
C PRO A 66 -3.70 7.22 -9.24
N ALA A 67 -2.76 7.90 -8.58
CA ALA A 67 -2.44 7.71 -7.16
C ALA A 67 -3.70 7.72 -6.29
N LYS A 68 -4.57 8.72 -6.46
CA LYS A 68 -5.85 8.79 -5.75
C LYS A 68 -6.69 7.51 -5.88
N GLY A 69 -6.79 6.98 -7.10
CA GLY A 69 -7.54 5.75 -7.40
C GLY A 69 -6.91 4.53 -6.73
N GLU A 70 -5.59 4.37 -6.83
CA GLU A 70 -4.85 3.30 -6.14
C GLU A 70 -5.03 3.38 -4.61
N GLY A 71 -5.03 4.60 -4.06
CA GLY A 71 -5.24 4.84 -2.63
C GLY A 71 -6.59 4.37 -2.11
N THR A 72 -7.62 4.30 -2.95
CA THR A 72 -8.93 3.75 -2.55
C THR A 72 -8.81 2.30 -2.09
N VAL A 73 -7.93 1.49 -2.68
CA VAL A 73 -7.72 0.09 -2.25
C VAL A 73 -7.29 -0.01 -0.78
N ILE A 74 -6.55 0.99 -0.30
CA ILE A 74 -6.04 1.05 1.08
C ILE A 74 -7.06 1.67 2.04
N ALA A 75 -7.76 2.70 1.58
CA ALA A 75 -8.46 3.64 2.46
C ALA A 75 -9.98 3.66 2.28
N LEU A 76 -10.58 2.93 1.33
CA LEU A 76 -11.98 3.09 0.98
C LEU A 76 -12.97 2.91 2.15
N ARG A 77 -12.75 1.93 3.03
CA ARG A 77 -13.59 1.77 4.24
C ARG A 77 -13.40 2.91 5.23
N LEU A 78 -12.17 3.38 5.42
CA LEU A 78 -11.85 4.51 6.29
C LEU A 78 -12.50 5.80 5.74
N ALA A 79 -12.31 6.07 4.45
CA ALA A 79 -12.86 7.22 3.73
C ALA A 79 -14.39 7.27 3.68
N SER A 80 -15.08 6.14 3.88
CA SER A 80 -16.55 6.07 3.86
C SER A 80 -17.19 5.92 5.23
N ASN A 81 -16.41 5.66 6.29
CA ASN A 81 -16.92 5.43 7.64
C ASN A 81 -16.58 6.58 8.57
N LYS A 82 -17.60 7.36 8.96
CA LYS A 82 -17.42 8.53 9.82
C LYS A 82 -16.79 8.20 11.18
N SER A 83 -17.13 7.06 11.78
CA SER A 83 -16.51 6.62 13.04
C SER A 83 -15.02 6.42 12.88
N LEU A 84 -14.57 5.78 11.79
CA LEU A 84 -13.14 5.57 11.51
C LEU A 84 -12.41 6.89 11.19
N GLN A 85 -13.09 7.86 10.58
CA GLN A 85 -12.51 9.20 10.35
C GLN A 85 -12.35 9.96 11.66
N ASP A 86 -13.35 9.93 12.53
CA ASP A 86 -13.30 10.60 13.84
C ASP A 86 -12.19 10.00 14.68
N GLU A 87 -12.13 8.67 14.69
CA GLU A 87 -11.02 7.89 15.21
C GLU A 87 -9.66 8.34 14.66
N LEU A 88 -9.47 8.37 13.34
CA LEU A 88 -8.25 8.89 12.72
C LEU A 88 -7.89 10.27 13.27
N ASN A 89 -8.86 11.18 13.34
CA ASN A 89 -8.65 12.56 13.74
C ASN A 89 -8.31 12.71 15.24
N GLU A 90 -8.77 11.81 16.11
CA GLU A 90 -8.42 11.82 17.54
C GLU A 90 -6.94 11.54 17.81
N ASP A 91 -6.30 10.72 16.99
CA ASP A 91 -4.87 10.39 17.11
C ASP A 91 -4.23 10.34 15.72
N PHE A 92 -4.24 11.49 15.06
CA PHE A 92 -3.95 11.63 13.63
C PHE A 92 -2.57 11.11 13.26
N SER A 93 -1.51 11.55 13.94
CA SER A 93 -0.14 11.14 13.61
C SER A 93 0.06 9.63 13.77
N GLN A 94 -0.41 9.06 14.89
CA GLN A 94 -0.24 7.62 15.15
C GLN A 94 -1.03 6.78 14.14
N ARG A 95 -2.30 7.12 13.90
CA ARG A 95 -3.17 6.34 13.02
C ARG A 95 -2.81 6.51 11.54
N LEU A 96 -2.30 7.68 11.15
CA LEU A 96 -1.68 7.87 9.83
C LEU A 96 -0.43 7.00 9.68
N SER A 97 0.43 6.97 10.70
CA SER A 97 1.63 6.11 10.69
C SER A 97 1.28 4.62 10.54
N ILE A 98 0.27 4.14 11.28
CA ILE A 98 -0.26 2.77 11.15
C ILE A 98 -0.79 2.54 9.72
N THR A 99 -1.55 3.49 9.17
CA THR A 99 -2.13 3.39 7.82
C THR A 99 -1.07 3.31 6.73
N LEU A 100 0.04 4.04 6.89
CA LEU A 100 1.15 4.04 5.93
C LEU A 100 2.17 2.92 6.19
N GLY A 101 1.99 2.18 7.29
CA GLY A 101 2.91 1.14 7.77
C GLY A 101 4.34 1.65 7.82
N LEU A 102 4.56 2.81 8.46
CA LEU A 102 5.91 3.37 8.62
C LEU A 102 6.75 2.45 9.50
N SER A 103 8.03 2.29 9.16
CA SER A 103 8.97 1.62 10.05
C SER A 103 9.28 2.51 11.25
N GLY A 104 9.68 1.93 12.38
CA GLY A 104 10.01 2.71 13.58
C GLY A 104 11.11 3.78 13.38
N THR A 105 11.94 3.66 12.33
CA THR A 105 12.93 4.69 11.96
C THR A 105 12.32 5.89 11.22
N CYS A 106 11.20 5.68 10.54
CA CYS A 106 10.48 6.69 9.75
C CYS A 106 9.24 7.21 10.47
N ASP A 107 8.79 6.50 11.50
CA ASP A 107 7.67 6.86 12.36
C ASP A 107 8.06 7.99 13.33
N THR A 108 8.09 9.21 12.80
CA THR A 108 8.45 10.43 13.55
C THR A 108 7.49 11.55 13.17
N GLU A 109 7.19 12.45 14.12
CA GLU A 109 6.32 13.61 13.86
C GLU A 109 6.83 14.45 12.68
N ALA A 110 8.14 14.65 12.54
CA ALA A 110 8.69 15.43 11.42
C ALA A 110 8.38 14.81 10.04
N VAL A 111 8.37 13.48 9.94
CA VAL A 111 7.98 12.78 8.71
C VAL A 111 6.48 12.92 8.48
N ILE A 112 5.66 12.74 9.52
CA ILE A 112 4.21 12.93 9.44
C ILE A 112 3.89 14.36 9.01
N ASP A 113 4.41 15.37 9.68
CA ASP A 113 4.21 16.79 9.36
C ASP A 113 4.60 17.10 7.91
N SER A 114 5.70 16.54 7.42
CA SER A 114 6.12 16.70 6.03
C SER A 114 5.10 16.10 5.05
N LEU A 115 4.57 14.91 5.34
CA LEU A 115 3.57 14.26 4.49
C LEU A 115 2.23 15.01 4.53
N VAL A 116 1.80 15.45 5.71
CA VAL A 116 0.56 16.21 5.88
C VAL A 116 0.66 17.59 5.22
N THR A 117 1.83 18.22 5.29
CA THR A 117 2.10 19.48 4.58
C THR A 117 1.98 19.31 3.07
N GLU A 118 2.60 18.27 2.51
CA GLU A 118 2.61 18.03 1.06
C GLU A 118 1.23 17.65 0.52
N TYR A 119 0.54 16.73 1.18
CA TYR A 119 -0.69 16.12 0.63
C TYR A 119 -1.97 16.76 1.15
N MET A 120 -1.95 17.40 2.33
CA MET A 120 -3.16 17.88 3.02
C MET A 120 -3.04 19.34 3.48
N ASP A 121 -2.14 20.12 2.87
CA ASP A 121 -1.90 21.54 3.17
C ASP A 121 -1.62 21.81 4.67
N GLY A 122 -1.00 20.86 5.36
CA GLY A 122 -0.70 20.97 6.79
C GLY A 122 -1.91 20.78 7.71
N LYS A 123 -3.05 20.30 7.19
CA LYS A 123 -4.25 20.01 7.97
C LYS A 123 -4.20 18.58 8.51
N HIS A 124 -4.01 18.44 9.82
CA HIS A 124 -4.02 17.17 10.55
C HIS A 124 -5.45 16.71 10.85
N GLU A 125 -6.27 16.61 9.82
CA GLU A 125 -7.65 16.16 9.93
C GLU A 125 -8.08 15.55 8.60
N LEU A 126 -8.68 14.36 8.63
CA LEU A 126 -9.37 13.78 7.49
C LEU A 126 -10.81 14.31 7.46
N ASN A 127 -11.11 15.08 6.42
CA ASN A 127 -12.41 15.65 6.13
C ASN A 127 -12.57 15.78 4.59
N ASN A 128 -13.63 16.42 4.12
CA ASN A 128 -13.89 16.57 2.68
C ASN A 128 -12.79 17.34 1.93
N ASP A 129 -12.09 18.27 2.60
CA ASP A 129 -11.03 19.08 1.99
C ASP A 129 -9.74 18.26 1.82
N THR A 130 -9.42 17.38 2.79
CA THR A 130 -8.16 16.63 2.84
C THR A 130 -8.28 15.22 2.26
N LEU A 131 -9.49 14.70 2.04
CA LEU A 131 -9.73 13.34 1.56
C LEU A 131 -8.98 13.01 0.27
N ASN A 132 -9.01 13.89 -0.73
CA ASN A 132 -8.34 13.63 -2.00
C ASN A 132 -6.82 13.48 -1.80
N GLY A 133 -6.22 14.38 -1.03
CA GLY A 133 -4.80 14.35 -0.71
C GLY A 133 -4.40 13.12 0.12
N PHE A 134 -5.23 12.73 1.08
CA PHE A 134 -5.04 11.50 1.85
C PHE A 134 -5.06 10.24 0.96
N LEU A 135 -5.99 10.17 0.01
CA LEU A 135 -6.05 9.07 -0.97
C LEU A 135 -4.83 9.08 -1.89
N GLU A 136 -4.39 10.25 -2.36
CA GLU A 136 -3.17 10.38 -3.17
C GLU A 136 -1.93 9.91 -2.40
N LEU A 137 -1.77 10.31 -1.13
CA LEU A 137 -0.70 9.85 -0.25
C LEU A 137 -0.69 8.32 -0.11
N CYS A 138 -1.85 7.71 0.11
CA CYS A 138 -1.97 6.25 0.19
C CYS A 138 -1.56 5.59 -1.15
N GLY A 139 -2.04 6.11 -2.28
CA GLY A 139 -1.69 5.61 -3.60
C GLY A 139 -0.20 5.70 -3.90
N ASP A 140 0.41 6.85 -3.58
CA ASP A 140 1.83 7.06 -3.78
C ASP A 140 2.66 6.12 -2.91
N ARG A 141 2.31 6.00 -1.63
CA ARG A 141 3.00 5.14 -0.67
C ARG A 141 2.99 3.66 -1.08
N TYR A 142 1.86 3.15 -1.56
CA TYR A 142 1.66 1.72 -1.78
C TYR A 142 1.89 1.27 -3.23
N PHE A 143 1.72 2.17 -4.21
CA PHE A 143 1.71 1.80 -5.62
C PHE A 143 2.68 2.64 -6.45
N ILE A 144 2.56 3.97 -6.44
CA ILE A 144 3.32 4.82 -7.37
C ILE A 144 4.81 4.87 -7.00
N HIS A 145 5.16 5.09 -5.73
CA HIS A 145 6.56 5.16 -5.31
C HIS A 145 7.28 3.81 -5.49
N PRO A 146 6.71 2.65 -5.12
CA PRO A 146 7.29 1.35 -5.48
C PRO A 146 7.49 1.16 -6.99
N THR A 147 6.51 1.50 -7.83
CA THR A 147 6.66 1.46 -9.30
C THR A 147 7.80 2.36 -9.77
N TYR A 148 7.87 3.60 -9.28
CA TYR A 148 8.95 4.54 -9.58
C TYR A 148 10.32 3.95 -9.21
N ARG A 149 10.44 3.31 -8.04
CA ARG A 149 11.70 2.67 -7.62
C ARG A 149 12.12 1.54 -8.55
N VAL A 150 11.19 0.70 -9.00
CA VAL A 150 11.46 -0.38 -9.97
C VAL A 150 11.90 0.20 -11.31
N LEU A 151 11.22 1.24 -11.80
CA LEU A 151 11.59 1.92 -13.04
C LEU A 151 12.96 2.58 -12.95
N LYS A 152 13.23 3.30 -11.85
CA LYS A 152 14.53 3.93 -11.59
C LYS A 152 15.66 2.91 -11.56
N TYR A 153 15.42 1.75 -10.96
CA TYR A 153 16.39 0.66 -11.00
C TYR A 153 16.62 0.15 -12.44
N ASN A 154 15.56 -0.15 -13.19
CA ASN A 154 15.69 -0.65 -14.56
C ASN A 154 16.46 0.33 -15.47
N VAL A 155 16.13 1.63 -15.40
CA VAL A 155 16.80 2.69 -16.17
C VAL A 155 18.29 2.83 -15.81
N ASN A 156 18.64 2.64 -14.54
CA ASN A 156 20.04 2.71 -14.08
C ASN A 156 20.82 1.39 -14.25
N SER A 157 20.19 0.38 -14.83
CA SER A 157 20.79 -0.94 -15.09
C SER A 157 21.16 -1.09 -16.57
N SER A 158 21.83 -2.19 -16.93
CA SER A 158 22.09 -2.55 -18.32
C SER A 158 20.91 -3.30 -18.99
N ARG A 159 19.75 -3.37 -18.34
CA ARG A 159 18.60 -4.16 -18.79
C ARG A 159 17.84 -3.49 -19.94
N SER A 160 17.20 -4.30 -20.78
CA SER A 160 16.40 -3.84 -21.93
C SER A 160 15.05 -4.57 -22.05
N ASP A 161 14.58 -5.13 -20.94
CA ASP A 161 13.42 -6.01 -20.84
C ASP A 161 12.11 -5.29 -20.52
N LEU A 162 12.16 -4.08 -19.95
CA LEU A 162 10.98 -3.22 -19.82
C LEU A 162 10.45 -2.87 -21.20
N ARG A 163 9.19 -3.24 -21.45
CA ARG A 163 8.54 -3.01 -22.75
C ARG A 163 7.70 -1.76 -22.76
N ARG A 164 6.82 -1.56 -21.77
CA ARG A 164 5.94 -0.38 -21.69
C ARG A 164 5.58 -0.07 -20.25
N ILE A 165 5.24 1.20 -20.03
CA ILE A 165 4.56 1.69 -18.83
C ILE A 165 3.11 1.97 -19.21
N ILE A 166 2.17 1.50 -18.40
CA ILE A 166 0.73 1.68 -18.59
C ILE A 166 0.23 2.65 -17.54
N HIS A 167 -0.53 3.64 -17.96
CA HIS A 167 -1.30 4.49 -17.06
C HIS A 167 -2.79 4.24 -17.32
N PHE A 168 -3.49 3.69 -16.33
CA PHE A 168 -4.89 3.29 -16.47
C PHE A 168 -5.80 4.28 -15.77
N ASP A 169 -6.31 5.27 -16.52
CA ASP A 169 -7.22 6.30 -16.02
C ASP A 169 -8.64 6.14 -16.61
N TYR A 170 -9.01 4.90 -16.93
CA TYR A 170 -10.36 4.64 -17.41
C TYR A 170 -11.33 4.51 -16.25
N ARG A 171 -12.35 5.37 -16.24
CA ARG A 171 -13.46 5.32 -15.29
C ARG A 171 -14.65 4.57 -15.88
N GLY A 172 -14.94 3.40 -15.30
CA GLY A 172 -16.09 2.59 -15.67
C GLY A 172 -17.40 3.13 -15.07
N PRO A 173 -18.56 2.72 -15.63
CA PRO A 173 -19.87 3.08 -15.07
C PRO A 173 -20.22 2.32 -13.78
N TYR A 174 -19.43 1.29 -13.41
CA TYR A 174 -19.60 0.48 -12.21
C TYR A 174 -18.26 0.28 -11.52
N SER A 175 -18.25 0.34 -10.19
CA SER A 175 -17.08 0.09 -9.35
C SER A 175 -17.45 -0.77 -8.15
N TYR A 176 -16.43 -1.25 -7.42
CA TYR A 176 -16.62 -2.04 -6.20
C TYR A 176 -16.99 -1.21 -4.97
N THR A 177 -17.08 0.12 -5.11
CA THR A 177 -17.40 1.03 -4.01
C THR A 177 -18.63 0.63 -3.20
N PRO A 178 -19.78 0.27 -3.80
CA PRO A 178 -20.95 -0.13 -3.02
C PRO A 178 -20.73 -1.40 -2.20
N TYR A 179 -19.90 -2.32 -2.69
CA TYR A 179 -19.59 -3.57 -1.99
C TYR A 179 -18.73 -3.32 -0.74
N PHE A 180 -17.74 -2.43 -0.82
CA PHE A 180 -16.81 -2.17 0.28
C PHE A 180 -17.29 -1.11 1.28
N THR A 181 -18.20 -0.23 0.86
CA THR A 181 -18.63 0.92 1.68
C THR A 181 -20.09 0.87 2.09
N ASN A 182 -20.90 0.00 1.44
CA ASN A 182 -22.36 0.04 1.54
C ASN A 182 -22.94 1.45 1.21
N SER A 183 -22.25 2.21 0.35
CA SER A 183 -22.58 3.59 -0.05
C SER A 183 -22.58 3.72 -1.57
N SER A 184 -23.40 4.66 -2.08
CA SER A 184 -23.39 5.09 -3.49
C SER A 184 -22.49 6.30 -3.72
N GLN A 185 -21.74 6.74 -2.71
CA GLN A 185 -20.75 7.81 -2.86
C GLN A 185 -19.70 7.38 -3.87
N ASP A 186 -19.30 8.32 -4.71
CA ASP A 186 -18.30 8.09 -5.73
C ASP A 186 -16.90 8.45 -5.19
N PHE A 187 -16.02 7.47 -5.12
CA PHE A 187 -14.62 7.64 -4.69
C PHE A 187 -13.63 7.50 -5.86
N GLY A 188 -14.11 7.37 -7.10
CA GLY A 188 -13.31 6.97 -8.26
C GLY A 188 -14.09 6.10 -9.23
#